data_AF-A0A3B1CA21-F1
#
_entry.id   AF-A0A3B1CA21-F1
#
_cell.length_a   1.000
_cell.length_b   1.000
_cell.length_c   1.000
_cell.angle_alpha   90.00
_cell.angle_beta   90.00
_cell.angle_gamma   90.00
#
_symmetry.space_group_name_H-M   'P 1'
#
loop_
_entity.id
_entity.type
_entity.pdbx_description
1 polymer ?
#
loop_
_entity_poly.entity_id
_entity_poly.type
_entity_poly.pdbx_seq_one_letter_code
_entity_poly.pdbx_strand_id
1 'polypeptide(L)'
;KFRKSKGKVIFRTVSANTIEIMTPDYMINVDLNNMTAKKVTNPRKFMEEEYEKLSDEEKKNVQKNVQKMGMSGTGMLTSLGGEFKEKAGEHLGYTCDVFSFMGTKIYQMSATHVPLKIETRMMGMNSSQVATRVTENGSIPDAVFAVPEGIKTEYDKDADKMNRSMAKQMIATMKDPEAGEKLDRTIKKTKDDMDEERERQRERQREEDQKEAPDDDRGGDRDDVGEDKPQSVDDAINKGEELFKSIFQ
;
A
#
# COMPACT_ATOMS: atom_id res chain seq x y z
N LYS A 1 11.92 12.38 2.22
CA LYS A 1 12.27 11.15 1.48
C LYS A 1 12.70 11.51 0.07
N PHE A 2 13.96 11.28 -0.28
CA PHE A 2 14.45 11.38 -1.65
C PHE A 2 14.16 10.08 -2.42
N ARG A 3 13.69 10.17 -3.65
CA ARG A 3 13.47 9.03 -4.55
C ARG A 3 14.05 9.35 -5.92
N LYS A 4 14.95 8.49 -6.38
CA LYS A 4 15.44 8.50 -7.76
C LYS A 4 15.15 7.15 -8.38
N SER A 5 14.39 7.13 -9.47
CA SER A 5 14.11 5.92 -10.24
C SER A 5 14.31 6.18 -11.72
N LYS A 6 14.71 5.12 -12.43
CA LYS A 6 14.81 5.12 -13.89
C LYS A 6 14.19 3.82 -14.38
N GLY A 7 13.06 3.94 -15.06
CA GLY A 7 12.34 2.82 -15.68
C GLY A 7 12.34 2.96 -17.19
N LYS A 8 12.10 1.84 -17.88
CA LYS A 8 11.81 1.83 -19.31
C LYS A 8 10.39 1.33 -19.47
N VAL A 9 9.50 2.20 -19.93
CA VAL A 9 8.12 1.84 -20.30
C VAL A 9 8.07 1.96 -21.80
N ILE A 10 7.79 0.85 -22.50
CA ILE A 10 7.65 0.68 -23.96
C ILE A 10 8.33 1.81 -24.77
N PHE A 11 9.59 1.57 -25.16
CA PHE A 11 10.46 2.47 -25.93
C PHE A 11 10.81 3.85 -25.33
N ARG A 12 10.24 4.26 -24.18
CA ARG A 12 10.61 5.49 -23.47
C ARG A 12 11.29 5.20 -22.13
N THR A 13 12.31 5.99 -21.82
CA THR A 13 12.89 6.02 -20.47
C THR A 13 12.12 7.03 -19.65
N VAL A 14 11.57 6.59 -18.52
CA VAL A 14 10.93 7.45 -17.53
C VAL A 14 11.85 7.55 -16.33
N SER A 15 12.31 8.76 -16.01
CA SER A 15 13.09 9.02 -14.81
C SER A 15 12.27 9.87 -13.84
N ALA A 16 12.13 9.42 -12.60
CA ALA A 16 11.58 10.23 -11.52
C ALA A 16 12.70 10.63 -10.58
N ASN A 17 12.76 11.91 -10.23
CA ASN A 17 13.72 12.45 -9.28
C ASN A 17 12.97 13.40 -8.35
N THR A 18 12.52 12.89 -7.21
CA THR A 18 11.61 13.61 -6.33
C THR A 18 12.08 13.65 -4.89
N ILE A 19 11.74 14.73 -4.19
CA ILE A 19 11.86 14.83 -2.74
C ILE A 19 10.47 15.04 -2.17
N GLU A 20 10.10 14.20 -1.23
CA GLU A 20 8.90 14.38 -0.41
C GLU A 20 9.34 14.89 0.97
N ILE A 21 8.93 16.09 1.34
CA ILE A 21 9.20 16.68 2.65
C ILE A 21 7.88 16.71 3.41
N MET A 22 7.83 16.06 4.57
CA MET A 22 6.65 16.08 5.43
C MET A 22 7.03 16.73 6.76
N THR A 23 6.26 17.75 7.12
CA THR A 23 6.32 18.48 8.38
C THR A 23 4.98 18.33 9.10
N PRO A 24 4.85 18.70 10.38
CA PRO A 24 3.55 18.73 11.05
C PRO A 24 2.50 19.58 10.31
N ASP A 25 2.93 20.62 9.61
CA ASP A 25 2.05 21.58 8.96
C ASP A 25 1.77 21.27 7.49
N TYR A 26 2.78 20.79 6.77
CA TYR A 26 2.74 20.66 5.31
C TYR A 26 3.39 19.38 4.80
N MET A 27 2.92 18.93 3.63
CA MET A 27 3.65 18.02 2.76
C MET A 27 4.07 18.79 1.51
N ILE A 28 5.34 18.65 1.13
CA ILE A 28 5.93 19.29 -0.04
C ILE A 28 6.47 18.19 -0.95
N ASN A 29 5.93 18.12 -2.16
CA ASN A 29 6.41 17.24 -3.22
C ASN A 29 7.24 18.07 -4.19
N VAL A 30 8.54 17.82 -4.20
CA VAL A 30 9.53 18.48 -5.06
C VAL A 30 9.82 17.57 -6.24
N ASP A 31 9.68 18.10 -7.45
CA ASP A 31 10.13 17.49 -8.69
C ASP A 31 11.46 18.15 -9.10
N LEU A 32 12.56 17.41 -8.95
CA LEU A 32 13.90 17.89 -9.26
C LEU A 32 14.22 17.85 -10.75
N ASN A 33 13.43 17.15 -11.57
CA ASN A 33 13.61 17.18 -13.02
C ASN A 33 13.02 18.46 -13.61
N ASN A 34 11.85 18.84 -13.11
CA ASN A 34 11.12 20.03 -13.57
C ASN A 34 11.43 21.29 -12.75
N MET A 35 12.21 21.16 -11.66
CA MET A 35 12.55 22.26 -10.75
C MET A 35 11.31 22.96 -10.16
N THR A 36 10.28 22.17 -9.84
CA THR A 36 9.02 22.66 -9.25
C THR A 36 8.75 21.97 -7.92
N ALA A 37 8.00 22.64 -7.05
CA ALA A 37 7.51 22.02 -5.82
C ALA A 37 6.04 22.36 -5.59
N LYS A 38 5.26 21.36 -5.19
CA LYS A 38 3.87 21.52 -4.74
C LYS A 38 3.80 21.35 -3.23
N LYS A 39 3.20 22.32 -2.56
CA LYS A 39 2.94 22.31 -1.12
C LYS A 39 1.45 22.12 -0.86
N VAL A 40 1.13 21.19 0.02
CA VAL A 40 -0.22 20.95 0.55
C VAL A 40 -0.16 20.94 2.08
N THR A 41 -1.24 21.32 2.75
CA THR A 41 -1.35 21.16 4.20
C THR A 41 -1.31 19.68 4.54
N ASN A 42 -0.65 19.34 5.65
CA ASN A 42 -0.60 17.97 6.14
C ASN A 42 -2.04 17.50 6.44
N PRO A 43 -2.55 16.43 5.79
CA PRO A 43 -3.92 15.94 6.00
C PRO A 43 -4.24 15.62 7.46
N ARG A 44 -3.21 15.32 8.26
CA ARG A 44 -3.35 15.09 9.70
C ARG A 44 -4.00 16.28 10.42
N LYS A 45 -3.71 17.52 9.99
CA LYS A 45 -4.35 18.72 10.54
C LYS A 45 -5.86 18.72 10.29
N PHE A 46 -6.29 18.39 9.07
CA PHE A 46 -7.72 18.33 8.77
C PHE A 46 -8.41 17.19 9.54
N MET A 47 -7.73 16.06 9.71
CA MET A 47 -8.26 14.97 10.54
C MET A 47 -8.41 15.39 12.01
N GLU A 48 -7.41 16.07 12.58
CA GLU A 48 -7.44 16.62 13.94
C GLU A 48 -8.58 17.65 14.07
N GLU A 49 -8.68 18.61 13.15
CA GLU A 49 -9.74 19.63 13.12
C GLU A 49 -11.15 19.00 13.07
N GLU A 50 -11.37 17.99 12.23
CA GLU A 50 -12.66 17.31 12.11
C GLU A 50 -12.95 16.41 13.34
N TYR A 51 -11.92 15.79 13.93
CA TYR A 51 -12.06 15.00 15.15
C TYR A 51 -12.40 15.86 16.37
N GLU A 52 -11.81 17.05 16.48
CA GLU A 52 -12.06 17.96 17.61
C GLU A 52 -13.52 18.45 17.67
N LYS A 53 -14.17 18.58 16.51
CA LYS A 53 -15.59 18.95 16.37
C LYS A 53 -16.57 17.91 16.90
N LEU A 54 -16.11 16.68 17.14
CA LEU A 54 -16.94 15.59 17.60
C LEU A 54 -17.25 15.69 19.10
N SER A 55 -18.44 15.22 19.48
CA SER A 55 -18.79 14.95 20.88
C SER A 55 -17.93 13.83 21.48
N ASP A 56 -17.89 13.73 22.80
CA ASP A 56 -17.10 12.68 23.48
C ASP A 56 -17.56 11.26 23.11
N GLU A 57 -18.86 11.08 22.86
CA GLU A 57 -19.41 9.80 22.40
C GLU A 57 -18.98 9.47 20.97
N GLU A 58 -19.07 10.45 20.04
CA GLU A 58 -18.57 10.29 18.67
C GLU A 58 -17.06 10.04 18.65
N LYS A 59 -16.28 10.71 19.51
CA LYS A 59 -14.83 10.47 19.65
C LYS A 59 -14.52 9.05 20.10
N LYS A 60 -15.30 8.50 21.04
CA LYS A 60 -15.18 7.10 21.47
C LYS A 60 -15.54 6.14 20.33
N ASN A 61 -16.58 6.43 19.56
CA ASN A 61 -16.96 5.64 18.39
C ASN A 61 -15.86 5.64 17.32
N VAL A 62 -15.28 6.81 17.01
CA VAL A 62 -14.14 6.91 16.11
C VAL A 62 -12.96 6.08 16.60
N GLN A 63 -12.57 6.18 17.87
CA GLN A 63 -11.46 5.38 18.41
C GLN A 63 -11.72 3.87 18.31
N LYS A 64 -12.94 3.44 18.69
CA LYS A 64 -13.36 2.03 18.58
C LYS A 64 -13.35 1.55 17.13
N ASN A 65 -13.85 2.36 16.20
CA ASN A 65 -13.92 2.03 14.79
C ASN A 65 -12.53 2.08 14.12
N VAL A 66 -11.63 2.97 14.50
CA VAL A 66 -10.22 2.97 14.04
C VAL A 66 -9.52 1.65 14.40
N GLN A 67 -9.78 1.12 15.60
CA GLN A 67 -9.26 -0.18 16.00
C GLN A 67 -9.89 -1.31 15.19
N LYS A 68 -11.23 -1.35 15.08
CA LYS A 68 -11.96 -2.40 14.35
C LYS A 68 -11.70 -2.40 12.84
N MET A 69 -11.75 -1.23 12.21
CA MET A 69 -11.47 -1.06 10.78
C MET A 69 -10.00 -1.24 10.43
N GLY A 70 -9.15 -1.55 11.42
CA GLY A 70 -7.76 -1.85 11.15
C GLY A 70 -6.93 -0.65 10.72
N MET A 71 -7.40 0.56 10.98
CA MET A 71 -6.57 1.76 10.86
C MET A 71 -5.51 1.84 11.96
N SER A 72 -5.64 1.03 13.02
CA SER A 72 -4.46 0.55 13.74
C SER A 72 -3.68 -0.37 12.80
N GLY A 73 -2.43 -0.04 12.46
CA GLY A 73 -1.68 -0.70 11.38
C GLY A 73 -1.58 -2.24 11.44
N THR A 74 -1.99 -2.88 12.54
CA THR A 74 -2.13 -4.34 12.71
C THR A 74 -3.46 -4.91 12.20
N GLY A 75 -4.59 -4.20 12.35
CA GLY A 75 -5.90 -4.72 11.98
C GLY A 75 -6.12 -4.77 10.47
N MET A 76 -5.70 -3.72 9.73
CA MET A 76 -5.77 -3.71 8.25
C MET A 76 -4.84 -4.76 7.66
N LEU A 77 -3.69 -4.96 8.31
CA LEU A 77 -2.73 -5.98 7.91
C LEU A 77 -3.35 -7.37 8.01
N THR A 78 -4.02 -7.67 9.13
CA THR A 78 -4.67 -8.97 9.36
C THR A 78 -5.85 -9.20 8.41
N SER A 79 -6.67 -8.16 8.15
CA SER A 79 -7.79 -8.28 7.22
C SER A 79 -7.37 -8.56 5.78
N LEU A 80 -6.16 -8.14 5.37
CA LEU A 80 -5.59 -8.40 4.06
C LEU A 80 -4.78 -9.71 4.01
N GLY A 81 -5.00 -10.61 4.97
CA GLY A 81 -4.29 -11.89 5.07
C GLY A 81 -2.84 -11.75 5.54
N GLY A 82 -2.51 -10.64 6.20
CA GLY A 82 -1.21 -10.42 6.80
C GLY A 82 -1.07 -11.00 8.21
N GLU A 83 0.17 -11.16 8.64
CA GLU A 83 0.54 -11.61 9.98
C GLU A 83 1.26 -10.48 10.73
N PHE A 84 0.95 -10.33 12.01
CA PHE A 84 1.70 -9.47 12.93
C PHE A 84 2.29 -10.32 14.06
N LYS A 85 3.59 -10.14 14.34
CA LYS A 85 4.30 -10.81 15.42
C LYS A 85 5.06 -9.76 16.23
N GLU A 86 4.60 -9.52 17.44
CA GLU A 86 5.26 -8.60 18.38
C GLU A 86 6.60 -9.20 18.84
N LYS A 87 7.64 -8.36 18.98
CA LYS A 87 8.97 -8.75 19.49
C LYS A 87 9.56 -10.01 18.83
N ALA A 88 9.38 -10.13 17.51
CA ALA A 88 9.69 -11.32 16.74
C ALA A 88 11.13 -11.41 16.23
N GLY A 89 12.02 -10.50 16.67
CA GLY A 89 13.44 -10.56 16.36
C GLY A 89 14.20 -9.31 16.79
N GLU A 90 15.44 -9.20 16.34
CA GLU A 90 16.28 -8.03 16.55
C GLU A 90 16.93 -7.57 15.23
N HIS A 91 17.02 -6.26 15.04
CA HIS A 91 17.82 -5.64 13.98
C HIS A 91 18.56 -4.43 14.53
N LEU A 92 19.86 -4.32 14.22
CA LEU A 92 20.74 -3.25 14.71
C LEU A 92 20.76 -3.12 16.26
N GLY A 93 20.53 -4.23 16.98
CA GLY A 93 20.44 -4.25 18.45
C GLY A 93 19.11 -3.78 19.02
N TYR A 94 18.10 -3.52 18.18
CA TYR A 94 16.75 -3.16 18.60
C TYR A 94 15.80 -4.34 18.44
N THR A 95 14.93 -4.55 19.43
CA THR A 95 13.80 -5.47 19.30
C THR A 95 12.86 -5.00 18.20
N CYS A 96 12.41 -5.94 17.37
CA CYS A 96 11.53 -5.68 16.25
C CYS A 96 10.17 -6.35 16.39
N ASP A 97 9.13 -5.62 16.00
CA ASP A 97 7.86 -6.19 15.61
C ASP A 97 7.89 -6.51 14.12
N VAL A 98 7.32 -7.65 13.74
CA VAL A 98 7.33 -8.13 12.35
C VAL A 98 5.92 -8.14 11.80
N PHE A 99 5.75 -7.47 10.66
CA PHE A 99 4.52 -7.44 9.88
C PHE A 99 4.78 -8.14 8.55
N SER A 100 3.90 -9.03 8.12
CA SER A 100 4.00 -9.71 6.83
C SER A 100 2.66 -9.61 6.10
N PHE A 101 2.64 -9.17 4.85
CA PHE A 101 1.43 -9.11 4.03
C PHE A 101 1.80 -9.07 2.55
N MET A 102 1.04 -9.77 1.70
CA MET A 102 1.19 -9.73 0.24
C MET A 102 2.64 -9.88 -0.27
N GLY A 103 3.41 -10.81 0.30
CA GLY A 103 4.81 -11.03 -0.06
C GLY A 103 5.79 -9.96 0.44
N THR A 104 5.32 -8.98 1.20
CA THR A 104 6.14 -7.99 1.90
C THR A 104 6.29 -8.36 3.38
N LYS A 105 7.49 -8.24 3.92
CA LYS A 105 7.80 -8.40 5.35
C LYS A 105 8.53 -7.16 5.85
N ILE A 106 8.03 -6.55 6.91
CA ILE A 106 8.56 -5.34 7.53
C ILE A 106 8.98 -5.70 8.95
N TYR A 107 10.23 -5.40 9.29
CA TYR A 107 10.78 -5.47 10.64
C TYR A 107 10.85 -4.02 11.13
N GLN A 108 9.99 -3.68 12.08
CA GLN A 108 9.87 -2.34 12.66
C GLN A 108 10.42 -2.36 14.07
N MET A 109 11.13 -1.32 14.47
CA MET A 109 11.59 -1.15 15.84
C MET A 109 10.36 -1.08 16.78
N SER A 110 10.32 -1.98 17.78
CA SER A 110 9.13 -2.19 18.60
C SER A 110 8.65 -0.89 19.27
N ALA A 111 7.32 -0.74 19.35
CA ALA A 111 6.65 0.47 19.87
C ALA A 111 6.96 1.79 19.15
N THR A 112 7.60 1.75 17.98
CA THR A 112 7.83 2.93 17.13
C THR A 112 7.35 2.67 15.71
N HIS A 113 7.27 3.70 14.86
CA HIS A 113 6.96 3.57 13.43
C HIS A 113 8.22 3.50 12.54
N VAL A 114 9.37 3.10 13.10
CA VAL A 114 10.65 3.12 12.37
C VAL A 114 10.93 1.72 11.78
N PRO A 115 10.84 1.54 10.44
CA PRO A 115 11.23 0.28 9.82
C PRO A 115 12.75 0.13 9.81
N LEU A 116 13.24 -0.99 10.32
CA LEU A 116 14.66 -1.35 10.30
C LEU A 116 15.00 -2.25 9.11
N LYS A 117 14.03 -3.02 8.63
CA LYS A 117 14.19 -3.84 7.42
C LYS A 117 12.86 -4.02 6.72
N ILE A 118 12.88 -4.00 5.39
CA ILE A 118 11.74 -4.31 4.53
C ILE A 118 12.23 -5.32 3.49
N GLU A 119 11.49 -6.40 3.31
CA GLU A 119 11.70 -7.41 2.28
C GLU A 119 10.41 -7.48 1.45
N THR A 120 10.50 -7.38 0.13
CA THR A 120 9.34 -7.51 -0.75
C THR A 120 9.64 -8.58 -1.79
N ARG A 121 8.73 -9.54 -1.93
CA ARG A 121 8.72 -10.59 -2.94
C ARG A 121 7.37 -10.58 -3.64
N MET A 122 7.34 -10.00 -4.83
CA MET A 122 6.10 -9.89 -5.61
C MET A 122 6.41 -10.15 -7.08
N MET A 123 5.65 -11.04 -7.73
CA MET A 123 5.72 -11.28 -9.19
C MET A 123 7.15 -11.52 -9.71
N GLY A 124 7.91 -12.39 -9.04
CA GLY A 124 9.30 -12.71 -9.41
C GLY A 124 10.34 -11.62 -9.09
N MET A 125 9.92 -10.45 -8.62
CA MET A 125 10.80 -9.39 -8.16
C MET A 125 11.07 -9.53 -6.66
N ASN A 126 12.35 -9.49 -6.30
CA ASN A 126 12.81 -9.44 -4.91
C ASN A 126 13.46 -8.08 -4.66
N SER A 127 13.04 -7.41 -3.59
CA SER A 127 13.65 -6.16 -3.11
C SER A 127 13.90 -6.25 -1.62
N SER A 128 14.98 -5.63 -1.15
CA SER A 128 15.24 -5.48 0.28
C SER A 128 15.79 -4.10 0.57
N GLN A 129 15.29 -3.51 1.65
CA GLN A 129 15.78 -2.28 2.24
C GLN A 129 16.17 -2.57 3.69
N VAL A 130 17.40 -2.25 4.07
CA VAL A 130 17.91 -2.48 5.43
C VAL A 130 18.46 -1.16 5.96
N ALA A 131 18.03 -0.76 7.14
CA ALA A 131 18.65 0.34 7.86
C ALA A 131 20.08 -0.05 8.23
N THR A 132 21.02 0.87 8.03
CA THR A 132 22.44 0.65 8.39
C THR A 132 22.80 1.28 9.73
N ARG A 133 22.02 2.27 10.18
CA ARG A 133 22.21 2.98 11.44
C ARG A 133 20.91 3.65 11.88
N VAL A 134 20.66 3.64 13.18
CA VAL A 134 19.63 4.44 13.86
C VAL A 134 20.33 5.39 14.81
N THR A 135 19.81 6.60 14.96
CA THR A 135 20.29 7.56 15.95
C THR A 135 19.09 8.19 16.62
N GLU A 136 18.92 7.90 17.89
CA GLU A 136 17.83 8.42 18.71
C GLU A 136 18.22 9.76 19.30
N ASN A 137 17.22 10.63 19.51
CA ASN A 137 17.40 11.95 20.11
C ASN A 137 18.43 12.85 19.39
N GLY A 138 18.73 12.55 18.12
CA GLY A 138 19.59 13.39 17.30
C GLY A 138 18.86 14.68 16.92
N SER A 139 19.56 15.82 17.02
CA SER A 139 19.05 17.07 16.46
C SER A 139 19.16 17.02 14.94
N ILE A 140 18.02 17.11 14.24
CA ILE A 140 17.99 17.22 12.77
C ILE A 140 17.91 18.71 12.43
N PRO A 141 18.87 19.26 11.64
CA PRO A 141 18.81 20.66 11.24
C PRO A 141 17.56 20.96 10.40
N ASP A 142 16.93 22.12 10.63
CA ASP A 142 15.76 22.57 9.86
C ASP A 142 16.02 22.63 8.36
N ALA A 143 17.27 22.92 7.96
CA ALA A 143 17.70 22.95 6.58
C ALA A 143 17.47 21.63 5.82
N VAL A 144 17.40 20.48 6.52
CA VAL A 144 17.11 19.17 5.90
C VAL A 144 15.65 19.11 5.40
N PHE A 145 14.77 19.92 5.98
CA PHE A 145 13.37 20.04 5.58
C PHE A 145 13.11 21.26 4.69
N ALA A 146 14.15 21.99 4.30
CA ALA A 146 14.03 23.08 3.34
C ALA A 146 13.93 22.54 1.90
N VAL A 147 13.13 23.23 1.09
CA VAL A 147 13.12 22.99 -0.36
C VAL A 147 14.47 23.46 -0.94
N PRO A 148 15.12 22.70 -1.84
CA PRO A 148 16.37 23.11 -2.47
C PRO A 148 16.26 24.49 -3.15
N GLU A 149 17.36 25.25 -3.15
CA GLU A 149 17.41 26.57 -3.77
C GLU A 149 17.04 26.53 -5.25
N GLY A 150 16.42 27.61 -5.73
CA GLY A 150 16.00 27.75 -7.13
C GLY A 150 14.71 27.02 -7.51
N ILE A 151 14.06 26.31 -6.57
CA ILE A 151 12.79 25.63 -6.82
C ILE A 151 11.63 26.49 -6.31
N LYS A 152 10.73 26.87 -7.23
CA LYS A 152 9.52 27.60 -6.87
C LYS A 152 8.51 26.64 -6.22
N THR A 153 8.10 26.97 -5.00
CA THR A 153 7.06 26.23 -4.28
C THR A 153 5.71 26.88 -4.49
N GLU A 154 4.76 26.12 -5.02
CA GLU A 154 3.37 26.55 -5.24
C GLU A 154 2.44 25.81 -4.29
N TYR A 155 1.52 26.56 -3.68
CA TYR A 155 0.54 25.98 -2.78
C TYR A 155 -0.68 25.46 -3.57
N ASP A 156 -0.93 24.17 -3.46
CA ASP A 156 -1.97 23.48 -4.22
C ASP A 156 -3.30 23.53 -3.45
N LYS A 157 -4.07 24.59 -3.70
CA LYS A 157 -5.35 24.84 -3.02
C LYS A 157 -6.41 23.79 -3.33
N ASP A 158 -6.39 23.23 -4.53
CA ASP A 158 -7.37 22.23 -4.95
C ASP A 158 -7.10 20.89 -4.26
N ALA A 159 -5.84 20.49 -4.19
CA ALA A 159 -5.43 19.33 -3.39
C ALA A 159 -5.79 19.51 -1.91
N ASP A 160 -5.61 20.70 -1.35
CA ASP A 160 -6.00 20.98 0.04
C ASP A 160 -7.51 20.89 0.26
N LYS A 161 -8.31 21.43 -0.67
CA LYS A 161 -9.77 21.31 -0.61
C LYS A 161 -10.22 19.85 -0.69
N MET A 162 -9.59 19.06 -1.55
CA MET A 162 -9.83 17.63 -1.67
C MET A 162 -9.45 16.89 -0.38
N ASN A 163 -8.26 17.15 0.17
CA ASN A 163 -7.79 16.55 1.43
C ASN A 163 -8.73 16.88 2.59
N ARG A 164 -9.20 18.12 2.69
CA ARG A 164 -10.19 18.53 3.70
C ARG A 164 -11.51 17.80 3.53
N SER A 165 -12.00 17.66 2.29
CA SER A 165 -13.22 16.91 2.00
C SER A 165 -13.08 15.43 2.37
N MET A 166 -11.94 14.84 2.02
CA MET A 166 -11.63 13.45 2.35
C MET A 166 -11.56 13.23 3.85
N ALA A 167 -10.90 14.13 4.59
CA ALA A 167 -10.82 14.07 6.05
C ALA A 167 -12.22 14.12 6.69
N LYS A 168 -13.08 15.03 6.22
CA LYS A 168 -14.47 15.15 6.67
C LYS A 168 -15.26 13.87 6.42
N GLN A 169 -15.16 13.30 5.22
CA GLN A 169 -15.85 12.05 4.87
C GLN A 169 -15.36 10.88 5.72
N MET A 170 -14.05 10.77 5.89
CA MET A 170 -13.43 9.72 6.67
C MET A 170 -13.87 9.78 8.14
N ILE A 171 -13.86 10.96 8.76
CA ILE A 171 -14.36 11.16 10.13
C ILE A 171 -15.86 10.88 10.22
N ALA A 172 -16.65 11.30 9.23
CA ALA A 172 -18.09 11.02 9.18
C ALA A 172 -18.39 9.51 9.12
N THR A 173 -17.59 8.74 8.37
CA THR A 173 -17.69 7.28 8.37
C THR A 173 -17.25 6.69 9.71
N MET A 174 -16.12 7.14 10.26
CA MET A 174 -15.59 6.57 11.50
C MET A 174 -16.45 6.85 12.74
N LYS A 175 -17.24 7.92 12.74
CA LYS A 175 -18.14 8.23 13.86
C LYS A 175 -19.47 7.46 13.82
N ASP A 176 -19.83 6.87 12.68
CA ASP A 176 -21.02 6.00 12.60
C ASP A 176 -20.78 4.75 13.47
N PRO A 177 -21.58 4.51 14.52
CA PRO A 177 -21.38 3.40 15.44
C PRO A 177 -21.44 2.02 14.75
N GLU A 178 -22.09 1.91 13.60
CA GLU A 178 -22.20 0.66 12.83
C GLU A 178 -21.08 0.48 11.80
N ALA A 179 -20.24 1.49 11.58
CA ALA A 179 -19.30 1.48 10.47
C ALA A 179 -18.31 0.31 10.55
N GLY A 180 -17.79 0.01 11.74
CA GLY A 180 -16.94 -1.16 11.96
C GLY A 180 -17.65 -2.49 11.66
N GLU A 181 -18.93 -2.61 12.01
CA GLU A 181 -19.72 -3.83 11.77
C GLU A 181 -20.12 -4.00 10.30
N LYS A 182 -20.37 -2.90 9.60
CA LYS A 182 -20.58 -2.90 8.14
C LYS A 182 -19.32 -3.38 7.44
N LEU A 183 -18.15 -2.87 7.83
CA LEU A 183 -16.87 -3.30 7.26
C LEU A 183 -16.56 -4.76 7.57
N ASP A 184 -16.72 -5.20 8.82
CA ASP A 184 -16.52 -6.61 9.21
C ASP A 184 -17.39 -7.56 8.38
N ARG A 185 -18.66 -7.19 8.14
CA ARG A 185 -19.57 -7.96 7.28
C ARG A 185 -19.09 -8.03 5.84
N THR A 186 -18.66 -6.90 5.28
CA THR A 186 -18.11 -6.84 3.91
C THR A 186 -16.86 -7.71 3.80
N ILE A 187 -15.91 -7.60 4.74
CA ILE A 187 -14.67 -8.39 4.73
C ILE A 187 -14.97 -9.88 4.81
N LYS A 188 -15.89 -10.30 5.69
CA LYS A 188 -16.30 -11.72 5.79
C LYS A 188 -16.88 -12.22 4.47
N LYS A 189 -17.83 -11.47 3.91
CA LYS A 189 -18.45 -11.84 2.63
C LYS A 189 -17.40 -11.96 1.51
N THR A 190 -16.51 -10.99 1.37
CA THR A 190 -15.44 -11.03 0.36
C THR A 190 -14.49 -12.21 0.58
N LYS A 191 -14.19 -12.56 1.83
CA LYS A 191 -13.37 -13.73 2.13
C LYS A 191 -14.07 -15.03 1.72
N ASP A 192 -15.34 -15.17 2.07
CA ASP A 192 -16.16 -16.33 1.71
C ASP A 192 -16.25 -16.46 0.18
N ASP A 193 -16.51 -15.36 -0.54
CA ASP A 193 -16.56 -15.32 -2.01
C ASP A 193 -15.22 -15.75 -2.64
N MET A 194 -14.08 -15.27 -2.10
CA MET A 194 -12.75 -15.65 -2.58
C MET A 194 -12.39 -17.10 -2.29
N ASP A 195 -12.78 -17.62 -1.12
CA ASP A 195 -12.54 -19.01 -0.76
C ASP A 195 -13.38 -19.95 -1.64
N GLU A 196 -14.64 -19.60 -1.93
CA GLU A 196 -15.48 -20.30 -2.92
C GLU A 196 -14.87 -20.27 -4.32
N GLU A 197 -14.38 -19.11 -4.79
CA GLU A 197 -13.78 -18.99 -6.11
C GLU A 197 -12.49 -19.81 -6.23
N ARG A 198 -11.68 -19.86 -5.17
CA ARG A 198 -10.49 -20.71 -5.09
C ARG A 198 -10.83 -22.19 -5.14
N GLU A 199 -11.88 -22.62 -4.46
CA GLU A 199 -12.36 -24.01 -4.55
C GLU A 199 -12.81 -24.35 -5.97
N ARG A 200 -13.61 -23.49 -6.61
CA ARG A 200 -14.01 -23.68 -8.02
C ARG A 200 -12.83 -23.72 -8.98
N GLN A 201 -11.79 -22.90 -8.75
CA GLN A 201 -10.56 -22.95 -9.56
C GLN A 201 -9.80 -24.27 -9.36
N ARG A 202 -9.70 -24.78 -8.13
CA ARG A 202 -9.06 -26.08 -7.85
C ARG A 202 -9.82 -27.24 -8.46
N GLU A 203 -11.15 -27.20 -8.46
CA GLU A 203 -11.97 -28.22 -9.11
C GLU A 203 -11.78 -28.22 -10.62
N ARG A 204 -11.82 -27.04 -11.27
CA ARG A 204 -11.53 -26.92 -12.72
C ARG A 204 -10.15 -27.46 -13.08
N GLN A 205 -9.12 -27.14 -12.31
CA GLN A 205 -7.76 -27.67 -12.53
C GLN A 205 -7.73 -29.20 -12.41
N ARG A 206 -8.41 -29.78 -11.42
CA ARG A 206 -8.48 -31.26 -11.28
C ARG A 206 -9.21 -31.94 -12.43
N GLU A 207 -10.24 -31.30 -12.98
CA GLU A 207 -10.96 -31.81 -14.16
C GLU A 207 -10.12 -31.71 -15.43
N GLU A 208 -9.32 -30.64 -15.59
CA GLU A 208 -8.37 -30.48 -16.69
C GLU A 208 -7.23 -31.51 -16.59
N ASP A 209 -6.62 -31.67 -15.41
CA ASP A 209 -5.57 -32.67 -15.15
C ASP A 209 -6.05 -34.11 -15.40
N GLN A 210 -7.34 -34.40 -15.17
CA GLN A 210 -7.95 -35.71 -15.46
C GLN A 210 -8.24 -35.93 -16.96
N LYS A 211 -8.43 -34.85 -17.73
CA LYS A 211 -8.64 -34.93 -19.19
C LYS A 211 -7.32 -35.00 -19.97
N GLU A 212 -6.21 -34.56 -19.40
CA GLU A 212 -4.88 -34.60 -20.01
C GLU A 212 -4.05 -35.84 -19.63
N ALA A 213 -4.61 -36.83 -18.92
CA ALA A 213 -3.97 -38.12 -18.77
C ALA A 213 -3.75 -38.76 -20.15
N PRO A 214 -2.50 -38.93 -20.64
CA PRO A 214 -2.28 -39.55 -21.94
C PRO A 214 -2.58 -41.04 -21.84
N ASP A 215 -3.46 -41.54 -22.71
CA ASP A 215 -3.42 -42.95 -23.10
C ASP A 215 -2.07 -43.19 -23.78
N ASP A 216 -1.12 -43.72 -23.01
CA ASP A 216 0.17 -44.20 -23.49
C ASP A 216 -0.04 -45.48 -24.30
N ASP A 217 -0.40 -45.34 -25.59
CA ASP A 217 -0.07 -46.33 -26.60
C ASP A 217 0.15 -45.66 -27.98
N ARG A 218 1.38 -45.87 -28.48
CA ARG A 218 1.89 -45.79 -29.86
C ARG A 218 2.52 -44.48 -30.32
N GLY A 219 3.82 -44.63 -30.58
CA GLY A 219 4.65 -43.65 -31.26
C GLY A 219 4.25 -43.39 -32.71
N GLY A 220 4.77 -42.28 -33.19
CA GLY A 220 4.70 -41.85 -34.57
C GLY A 220 5.18 -40.41 -34.68
N ASP A 221 6.36 -40.24 -35.27
CA ASP A 221 6.90 -38.96 -35.74
C ASP A 221 5.83 -38.12 -36.48
N ARG A 222 5.77 -36.81 -36.19
CA ARG A 222 5.84 -35.72 -37.19
C ARG A 222 5.63 -34.33 -36.60
N ASP A 223 6.57 -33.48 -36.99
CA ASP A 223 6.62 -32.03 -37.23
C ASP A 223 5.33 -31.17 -37.20
N ASP A 224 5.49 -30.02 -36.54
CA ASP A 224 5.11 -28.64 -36.91
C ASP A 224 3.67 -28.09 -36.66
N VAL A 225 3.69 -26.79 -36.28
CA VAL A 225 2.64 -25.74 -36.23
C VAL A 225 1.73 -25.61 -34.99
N GLY A 226 1.87 -24.46 -34.30
CA GLY A 226 0.78 -23.84 -33.53
C GLY A 226 1.17 -23.02 -32.30
N GLU A 227 1.83 -21.86 -32.46
CA GLU A 227 1.93 -20.85 -31.39
C GLU A 227 0.55 -20.22 -31.12
N ASP A 228 -0.18 -20.71 -30.11
CA ASP A 228 -1.29 -19.96 -29.52
C ASP A 228 -0.74 -18.95 -28.51
N LYS A 229 -0.78 -17.67 -28.90
CA LYS A 229 -0.41 -16.54 -28.03
C LYS A 229 -1.46 -16.39 -26.92
N PRO A 230 -1.04 -16.21 -25.66
CA PRO A 230 -1.96 -15.81 -24.61
C PRO A 230 -2.58 -14.45 -24.92
N GLN A 231 -3.86 -14.31 -24.57
CA GLN A 231 -4.63 -13.06 -24.60
C GLN A 231 -3.79 -11.89 -24.10
N SER A 232 -3.86 -10.78 -24.83
CA SER A 232 -2.88 -9.70 -24.79
C SER A 232 -2.60 -9.24 -23.36
N VAL A 233 -1.32 -9.05 -23.05
CA VAL A 233 -0.85 -8.45 -21.78
C VAL A 233 -1.53 -7.09 -21.54
N ASP A 234 -1.97 -6.42 -22.61
CA ASP A 234 -2.71 -5.17 -22.57
C ASP A 234 -4.10 -5.33 -21.93
N ASP A 235 -4.79 -6.47 -22.09
CA ASP A 235 -6.08 -6.76 -21.45
C ASP A 235 -5.94 -6.98 -19.94
N ALA A 236 -4.82 -7.56 -19.50
CA ALA A 236 -4.50 -7.76 -18.08
C ALA A 236 -4.11 -6.44 -17.39
N ILE A 237 -3.41 -5.55 -18.09
CA ILE A 237 -3.04 -4.23 -17.58
C ILE A 237 -4.28 -3.32 -17.47
N ASN A 238 -5.15 -3.33 -18.49
CA ASN A 238 -6.37 -2.52 -18.47
C ASN A 238 -7.34 -2.96 -17.35
N LYS A 239 -7.49 -4.28 -17.12
CA LYS A 239 -8.27 -4.80 -15.98
C LYS A 239 -7.65 -4.43 -14.63
N GLY A 240 -6.32 -4.40 -14.53
CA GLY A 240 -5.61 -3.98 -13.32
C GLY A 240 -5.82 -2.49 -12.98
N GLU A 241 -5.83 -1.61 -13.98
CA GLU A 241 -6.09 -0.19 -13.78
C GLU A 241 -7.55 0.11 -13.40
N GLU A 242 -8.53 -0.62 -13.97
CA GLU A 242 -9.94 -0.50 -13.60
C GLU A 242 -10.18 -0.90 -12.14
N LEU A 243 -9.56 -1.99 -11.69
CA LEU A 243 -9.64 -2.45 -10.29
C LEU A 243 -8.96 -1.48 -9.32
N PHE A 244 -7.89 -0.80 -9.76
CA PHE A 244 -7.22 0.23 -8.96
C PHE A 244 -8.06 1.52 -8.87
N LYS A 245 -8.74 1.90 -9.96
CA LYS A 245 -9.64 3.07 -9.97
C LYS A 245 -10.88 2.87 -9.09
N SER A 246 -11.42 1.65 -9.01
CA SER A 246 -12.59 1.37 -8.16
C SER A 246 -12.30 1.34 -6.66
N ILE A 247 -11.03 1.26 -6.26
CA ILE A 247 -10.60 1.26 -4.86
C ILE A 247 -10.33 2.69 -4.35
N PHE A 248 -10.06 3.65 -5.26
CA PHE A 248 -9.62 5.00 -4.93
C PHE A 248 -10.53 6.13 -5.48
N GLN A 249 -11.76 5.80 -5.87
CA GLN A 249 -12.88 6.74 -6.03
C GLN A 249 -13.92 6.51 -4.95
#